data_AF-A0A924CFN8-F1
#
_entry.id   AF-A0A924CFN8-F1
#
_cell.length_a   1.000
_cell.length_b   1.000
_cell.length_c   1.000
_cell.angle_alpha   90.00
_cell.angle_beta   90.00
_cell.angle_gamma   90.00
#
_symmetry.space_group_name_H-M   'P 1'
#
loop_
_entity.id
_entity.type
_entity.pdbx_description
1 polymer ?
#
loop_
_entity_poly.entity_id
_entity_poly.type
_entity_poly.pdbx_seq_one_letter_code
_entity_poly.pdbx_strand_id
1 'polypeptide(L)'
;MRKLLLLLIAISFTFSIKAQLDAKEKNAAMAAVRVNQKSLGLENGDLNNMKVINSYVDQQSGIRYVYLIQTYKDIPVYNQLQVLSFKGDKLLSKAGGRIPQMEEKTKGKSILTKLSASSAVIAALMDRKITGAKNPVAKMSTDNNRKIEFDNLGVSRQNVTASLLWVPEKNSQIIHLAWQVFVVPNTSPDAWLVSVDAENSAIVDVHNFTNYDHWEKPADNKVMDPKAAAQTPLSNKNNFSTILKATKNTIGNEQLKSSAVDGATYRVIPFPAESPIASGGAPALVTNPWTMVPGNATTLKWHTGAGNIDYNYTRGNNVWAYQDRLNNNTGTIAK
;
A
#
# COMPACT_ATOMS: atom_id res chain seq x y z
N MET A 1 27.57 28.73 31.38
CA MET A 1 26.09 28.51 31.27
C MET A 1 25.43 29.27 30.12
N ARG A 2 25.85 30.50 29.75
CA ARG A 2 25.28 31.23 28.59
C ARG A 2 25.60 30.64 27.19
N LYS A 3 26.75 29.96 27.03
CA LYS A 3 27.13 29.34 25.74
C LYS A 3 26.44 27.99 25.45
N LEU A 4 25.92 27.30 26.49
CA LEU A 4 25.14 26.08 26.31
C LEU A 4 23.67 26.36 25.92
N LEU A 5 23.16 27.56 26.24
CA LEU A 5 21.79 27.96 25.93
C LEU A 5 21.60 28.28 24.42
N LEU A 6 22.66 28.77 23.75
CA LEU A 6 22.64 29.07 22.32
C LEU A 6 22.68 27.81 21.44
N LEU A 7 23.23 26.70 21.95
CA LEU A 7 23.27 25.42 21.24
C LEU A 7 21.90 24.69 21.29
N LEU A 8 21.12 24.90 22.35
CA LEU A 8 19.79 24.32 22.54
C LEU A 8 18.69 25.02 21.74
N ILE A 9 18.91 26.25 21.27
CA ILE A 9 17.97 26.98 20.41
C ILE A 9 18.20 26.65 18.91
N ALA A 10 19.37 26.13 18.55
CA ALA A 10 19.72 25.82 17.16
C ALA A 10 19.21 24.45 16.65
N ILE A 11 18.70 23.57 17.53
CA ILE A 11 18.31 22.19 17.17
C ILE A 11 16.79 22.01 17.02
N SER A 12 15.98 23.06 17.25
CA SER A 12 14.51 22.96 17.26
C SER A 12 13.83 23.18 15.90
N PHE A 13 14.58 23.40 14.81
CA PHE A 13 14.02 23.53 13.46
C PHE A 13 14.21 22.24 12.65
N THR A 14 13.64 21.13 13.14
CA THR A 14 13.28 20.04 12.23
C THR A 14 12.08 20.52 11.41
N PHE A 15 12.37 21.17 10.27
CA PHE A 15 11.40 21.35 9.21
C PHE A 15 10.89 19.96 8.82
N SER A 16 9.70 19.61 9.29
CA SER A 16 8.91 18.58 8.62
C SER A 16 8.53 19.17 7.26
N ILE A 17 9.34 18.88 6.24
CA ILE A 17 8.98 19.11 4.85
C ILE A 17 7.80 18.17 4.59
N LYS A 18 6.58 18.66 4.85
CA LYS A 18 5.39 18.05 4.30
C LYS A 18 5.54 18.24 2.79
N ALA A 19 5.75 17.16 2.05
CA ALA A 19 5.70 17.14 0.60
C ALA A 19 4.25 17.44 0.15
N GLN A 20 3.82 18.69 0.30
CA GLN A 20 2.65 19.18 -0.39
C GLN A 20 3.04 19.37 -1.85
N LEU A 21 2.20 18.88 -2.74
CA LEU A 21 2.36 19.12 -4.16
C LEU A 21 2.42 20.63 -4.40
N ASP A 22 3.57 21.09 -4.91
CA ASP A 22 3.89 22.49 -5.14
C ASP A 22 2.81 23.16 -6.01
N ALA A 23 2.45 24.41 -5.67
CA ALA A 23 1.44 25.16 -6.42
C ALA A 23 1.86 25.35 -7.88
N LYS A 24 3.17 25.53 -8.13
CA LYS A 24 3.73 25.58 -9.48
C LYS A 24 3.46 24.30 -10.26
N GLU A 25 3.65 23.15 -9.61
CA GLU A 25 3.47 21.84 -10.22
C GLU A 25 1.99 21.55 -10.52
N LYS A 26 1.06 21.94 -9.62
CA LYS A 26 -0.38 21.91 -9.89
C LYS A 26 -0.78 22.79 -11.07
N ASN A 27 -0.23 24.00 -11.14
CA ASN A 27 -0.53 24.94 -12.22
C ASN A 27 -0.01 24.42 -13.57
N ALA A 28 1.19 23.85 -13.61
CA ALA A 28 1.74 23.21 -14.79
C ALA A 28 0.90 22.01 -15.26
N ALA A 29 0.48 21.16 -14.32
CA ALA A 29 -0.43 20.05 -14.60
C ALA A 29 -1.76 20.52 -15.20
N MET A 30 -2.40 21.52 -14.58
CA MET A 30 -3.66 22.09 -15.09
C MET A 30 -3.49 22.80 -16.43
N ALA A 31 -2.32 23.41 -16.71
CA ALA A 31 -2.04 24.00 -18.01
C ALA A 31 -2.00 22.91 -19.11
N ALA A 32 -1.29 21.80 -18.88
CA ALA A 32 -1.25 20.67 -19.82
C ALA A 32 -2.66 20.08 -20.08
N VAL A 33 -3.49 19.98 -19.03
CA VAL A 33 -4.88 19.53 -19.13
C VAL A 33 -5.72 20.49 -19.99
N ARG A 34 -5.60 21.80 -19.78
CA ARG A 34 -6.33 22.82 -20.55
C ARG A 34 -5.97 22.79 -22.02
N VAL A 35 -4.68 22.70 -22.34
CA VAL A 35 -4.20 22.60 -23.74
C VAL A 35 -4.77 21.36 -24.43
N ASN A 36 -4.90 20.24 -23.70
CA ASN A 36 -5.40 18.97 -24.24
C ASN A 36 -6.90 18.73 -23.97
N GLN A 37 -7.67 19.76 -23.58
CA GLN A 37 -9.06 19.61 -23.13
C GLN A 37 -9.93 18.80 -24.12
N LYS A 38 -9.87 19.15 -25.42
CA LYS A 38 -10.63 18.46 -26.47
C LYS A 38 -10.22 16.99 -26.63
N SER A 39 -8.91 16.71 -26.65
CA SER A 39 -8.37 15.34 -26.76
C SER A 39 -8.71 14.49 -25.52
N LEU A 40 -8.88 15.13 -24.37
CA LEU A 40 -9.32 14.47 -23.14
C LEU A 40 -10.83 14.21 -23.12
N GLY A 41 -11.61 14.84 -24.01
CA GLY A 41 -13.07 14.76 -24.04
C GLY A 41 -13.72 15.52 -22.89
N LEU A 42 -13.11 16.63 -22.46
CA LEU A 42 -13.57 17.44 -21.33
C LEU A 42 -14.40 18.65 -21.82
N GLU A 43 -15.51 18.90 -21.15
CA GLU A 43 -16.29 20.12 -21.36
C GLU A 43 -15.73 21.28 -20.54
N ASN A 44 -16.13 22.51 -20.84
CA ASN A 44 -15.66 23.69 -20.10
C ASN A 44 -16.02 23.60 -18.59
N GLY A 45 -17.19 23.04 -18.28
CA GLY A 45 -17.62 22.82 -16.89
C GLY A 45 -16.79 21.77 -16.16
N ASP A 46 -16.17 20.82 -16.86
CA ASP A 46 -15.34 19.79 -16.24
C ASP A 46 -14.06 20.35 -15.63
N LEU A 47 -13.47 21.37 -16.24
CA LEU A 47 -12.23 22.00 -15.76
C LEU A 47 -12.40 22.64 -14.38
N ASN A 48 -13.63 23.01 -14.02
CA ASN A 48 -13.98 23.53 -12.70
C ASN A 48 -14.35 22.41 -11.71
N ASN A 49 -14.56 21.20 -12.21
CA ASN A 49 -15.01 20.01 -11.47
C ASN A 49 -13.91 18.94 -11.47
N MET A 50 -12.67 19.37 -11.21
CA MET A 50 -11.51 18.48 -11.07
C MET A 50 -10.46 19.07 -10.14
N LYS A 51 -9.66 18.19 -9.54
CA LYS A 51 -8.55 18.57 -8.67
C LYS A 51 -7.32 17.72 -8.98
N VAL A 52 -6.17 18.37 -9.13
CA VAL A 52 -4.88 17.68 -9.20
C VAL A 52 -4.55 17.12 -7.82
N ILE A 53 -4.54 15.80 -7.69
CA ILE A 53 -4.18 15.12 -6.45
C ILE A 53 -2.68 14.77 -6.41
N ASN A 54 -2.07 14.56 -7.58
CA ASN A 54 -0.63 14.38 -7.71
C ASN A 54 -0.16 14.77 -9.11
N SER A 55 1.08 15.24 -9.24
CA SER A 55 1.75 15.46 -10.52
C SER A 55 3.26 15.41 -10.34
N TYR A 56 3.96 14.83 -11.31
CA TYR A 56 5.42 14.84 -11.35
C TYR A 56 5.94 14.66 -12.78
N VAL A 57 7.22 14.98 -12.97
CA VAL A 57 7.93 14.76 -14.24
C VAL A 57 9.00 13.71 -14.02
N ASP A 58 8.97 12.63 -14.80
CA ASP A 58 10.08 11.72 -14.93
C ASP A 58 11.23 12.42 -15.66
N GLN A 59 12.35 12.57 -14.98
CA GLN A 59 13.52 13.30 -15.47
C GLN A 59 14.20 12.60 -16.65
N GLN A 60 14.09 11.27 -16.77
CA GLN A 60 14.74 10.52 -17.85
C GLN A 60 13.96 10.64 -19.16
N SER A 61 12.65 10.39 -19.10
CA SER A 61 11.80 10.42 -20.29
C SER A 61 11.26 11.81 -20.65
N GLY A 62 11.30 12.74 -19.69
CA GLY A 62 10.65 14.05 -19.77
C GLY A 62 9.11 13.98 -19.73
N ILE A 63 8.55 12.82 -19.34
CA ILE A 63 7.10 12.61 -19.28
C ILE A 63 6.55 13.18 -17.99
N ARG A 64 5.51 14.00 -18.10
CA ARG A 64 4.71 14.49 -16.97
C ARG A 64 3.55 13.55 -16.72
N TYR A 65 3.47 13.01 -15.51
CA TYR A 65 2.33 12.24 -15.03
C TYR A 65 1.42 13.14 -14.19
N VAL A 66 0.13 13.13 -14.47
CA VAL A 66 -0.89 13.92 -13.77
C VAL A 66 -2.02 13.02 -13.30
N TYR A 67 -2.35 13.14 -12.02
CA TYR A 67 -3.44 12.43 -11.37
C TYR A 67 -4.53 13.43 -11.02
N LEU A 68 -5.68 13.33 -11.67
CA LEU A 68 -6.84 14.18 -11.46
C LEU A 68 -7.94 13.38 -10.80
N ILE A 69 -8.55 13.92 -9.75
CA ILE A 69 -9.82 13.41 -9.25
C ILE A 69 -10.95 14.31 -9.72
N GLN A 70 -12.07 13.71 -10.16
CA GLN A 70 -13.30 14.46 -10.41
C GLN A 70 -13.82 15.04 -9.10
N THR A 71 -14.31 16.28 -9.15
CA THR A 71 -15.03 16.93 -8.05
C THR A 71 -16.41 17.34 -8.51
N TYR A 72 -17.33 17.54 -7.56
CA TYR A 72 -18.61 18.19 -7.80
C TYR A 72 -18.96 19.00 -6.56
N LYS A 73 -19.25 20.30 -6.72
CA LYS A 73 -19.37 21.26 -5.60
C LYS A 73 -18.15 21.22 -4.67
N ASP A 74 -16.96 21.16 -5.25
CA ASP A 74 -15.65 21.05 -4.58
C ASP A 74 -15.40 19.80 -3.72
N ILE A 75 -16.33 18.84 -3.73
CA ILE A 75 -16.20 17.56 -3.02
C ILE A 75 -15.71 16.50 -4.01
N PRO A 76 -14.68 15.70 -3.68
CA PRO A 76 -14.21 14.63 -4.54
C PRO A 76 -15.27 13.55 -4.78
N VAL A 77 -15.30 13.01 -6.00
CA VAL A 77 -16.11 11.85 -6.34
C VAL A 77 -15.27 10.59 -6.17
N TYR A 78 -15.74 9.66 -5.33
CA TYR A 78 -15.03 8.45 -4.98
C TYR A 78 -14.71 7.61 -6.23
N ASN A 79 -13.44 7.22 -6.32
CA ASN A 79 -12.88 6.38 -7.37
C ASN A 79 -13.02 6.93 -8.81
N GLN A 80 -13.27 8.23 -8.99
CA GLN A 80 -13.29 8.90 -10.30
C GLN A 80 -11.96 9.59 -10.58
N LEU A 81 -10.93 8.76 -10.74
CA LEU A 81 -9.55 9.17 -11.04
C LEU A 81 -9.30 9.17 -12.55
N GLN A 82 -8.56 10.15 -13.02
CA GLN A 82 -7.96 10.18 -14.35
C GLN A 82 -6.44 10.24 -14.21
N VAL A 83 -5.76 9.30 -14.86
CA VAL A 83 -4.30 9.22 -14.92
C VAL A 83 -3.88 9.61 -16.33
N LEU A 84 -3.16 10.72 -16.42
CA LEU A 84 -2.77 11.33 -17.67
C LEU A 84 -1.24 11.36 -17.77
N SER A 85 -0.71 11.16 -18.98
CA SER A 85 0.69 11.39 -19.26
C SER A 85 0.88 12.34 -20.44
N PHE A 86 1.85 13.25 -20.32
CA PHE A 86 2.14 14.28 -21.31
C PHE A 86 3.64 14.31 -21.61
N LYS A 87 3.99 14.60 -22.87
CA LYS A 87 5.37 14.92 -23.27
C LYS A 87 5.37 16.26 -23.99
N GLY A 88 5.95 17.27 -23.34
CA GLY A 88 5.66 18.66 -23.68
C GLY A 88 4.15 18.93 -23.55
N ASP A 89 3.56 19.55 -24.58
CA ASP A 89 2.12 19.85 -24.62
C ASP A 89 1.26 18.72 -25.20
N LYS A 90 1.86 17.59 -25.59
CA LYS A 90 1.14 16.48 -26.23
C LYS A 90 0.69 15.44 -25.21
N LEU A 91 -0.61 15.14 -25.19
CA LEU A 91 -1.16 13.98 -24.49
C LEU A 91 -0.59 12.68 -25.09
N LEU A 92 -0.01 11.84 -24.22
CA LEU A 92 0.50 10.52 -24.58
C LEU A 92 -0.47 9.40 -24.19
N SER A 93 -0.99 9.42 -22.97
CA SER A 93 -1.97 8.44 -22.50
C SER A 93 -3.00 9.04 -21.57
N LYS A 94 -4.18 8.42 -21.56
CA LYS A 94 -5.31 8.71 -20.67
C LYS A 94 -5.88 7.40 -20.17
N ALA A 95 -5.98 7.24 -18.86
CA ALA A 95 -6.66 6.13 -18.21
C ALA A 95 -7.59 6.64 -17.10
N GLY A 96 -8.53 5.79 -16.68
CA GLY A 96 -9.54 6.14 -15.68
C GLY A 96 -10.78 6.80 -16.27
N GLY A 97 -11.61 7.39 -15.42
CA GLY A 97 -12.98 7.79 -15.78
C GLY A 97 -13.52 8.99 -15.01
N ARG A 98 -14.63 9.51 -15.53
CA ARG A 98 -15.48 10.53 -14.91
C ARG A 98 -16.93 10.09 -15.03
N ILE A 99 -17.76 10.54 -14.10
CA ILE A 99 -19.21 10.40 -14.18
C ILE A 99 -19.79 11.69 -14.78
N PRO A 100 -20.41 11.64 -15.97
CA PRO A 100 -21.08 12.80 -16.55
C PRO A 100 -22.38 13.13 -15.79
N GLN A 101 -22.91 14.34 -15.99
CA GLN A 101 -24.22 14.76 -15.48
C GLN A 101 -24.37 14.63 -13.95
N MET A 102 -23.34 15.01 -13.18
CA MET A 102 -23.36 14.96 -11.71
C MET A 102 -24.53 15.72 -11.10
N GLU A 103 -24.93 16.86 -11.66
CA GLU A 103 -26.09 17.64 -11.19
C GLU A 103 -27.38 16.79 -11.22
N GLU A 104 -27.62 16.08 -12.32
CA GLU A 104 -28.79 15.23 -12.52
C GLU A 104 -28.74 13.99 -11.61
N LYS A 105 -27.59 13.31 -11.56
CA LYS A 105 -27.40 12.08 -10.76
C LYS A 105 -27.46 12.31 -9.26
N THR A 106 -27.10 13.51 -8.81
CA THR A 106 -27.25 13.93 -7.40
C THR A 106 -28.58 14.64 -7.15
N LYS A 107 -29.41 14.88 -8.18
CA LYS A 107 -30.65 15.67 -8.10
C LYS A 107 -30.42 17.05 -7.47
N GLY A 108 -29.27 17.65 -7.75
CA GLY A 108 -28.86 18.94 -7.18
C GLY A 108 -28.66 18.95 -5.66
N LYS A 109 -28.48 17.78 -5.03
CA LYS A 109 -28.37 17.63 -3.57
C LYS A 109 -27.36 18.62 -2.97
N SER A 110 -27.74 19.22 -1.84
CA SER A 110 -26.90 20.15 -1.08
C SER A 110 -25.69 19.43 -0.48
N ILE A 111 -24.60 20.17 -0.28
CA ILE A 111 -23.40 19.68 0.41
C ILE A 111 -23.51 19.79 1.94
N LEU A 112 -24.62 20.31 2.46
CA LEU A 112 -24.88 20.37 3.89
C LEU A 112 -25.14 18.96 4.43
N THR A 113 -24.26 18.52 5.32
CA THR A 113 -24.40 17.22 6.00
C THR A 113 -25.38 17.34 7.17
N LYS A 114 -26.37 16.45 7.24
CA LYS A 114 -27.25 16.35 8.42
C LYS A 114 -26.65 15.42 9.47
N LEU A 115 -25.79 14.52 9.04
CA LEU A 115 -25.05 13.58 9.87
C LEU A 115 -23.62 14.07 10.09
N SER A 116 -23.19 14.13 11.35
CA SER A 116 -21.80 14.45 11.70
C SER A 116 -20.86 13.28 11.35
N ALA A 117 -19.58 13.57 11.14
CA ALA A 117 -18.55 12.54 10.96
C ALA A 117 -18.48 11.58 12.16
N SER A 118 -18.63 12.08 13.39
CA SER A 118 -18.67 11.26 14.61
C SER A 118 -19.83 10.26 14.58
N SER A 119 -21.02 10.71 14.17
CA SER A 119 -22.20 9.84 14.02
C SER A 119 -22.01 8.81 12.91
N ALA A 120 -21.36 9.20 11.79
CA ALA A 120 -21.01 8.26 10.73
C ALA A 120 -20.02 7.19 11.20
N VAL A 121 -19.02 7.56 12.01
CA VAL A 121 -18.10 6.60 12.63
C VAL A 121 -18.87 5.60 13.50
N ILE A 122 -19.80 6.07 14.34
CA ILE A 122 -20.63 5.18 15.17
C ILE A 122 -21.42 4.20 14.29
N ALA A 123 -22.08 4.69 13.23
CA ALA A 123 -22.85 3.85 12.31
C ALA A 123 -21.98 2.79 11.63
N ALA A 124 -20.79 3.17 11.15
CA ALA A 124 -19.84 2.25 10.52
C ALA A 124 -19.33 1.17 11.50
N LEU A 125 -19.03 1.54 12.74
CA LEU A 125 -18.60 0.60 13.77
C LEU A 125 -19.71 -0.38 14.14
N MET A 126 -20.96 0.09 14.25
CA MET A 126 -22.13 -0.76 14.50
C MET A 126 -22.37 -1.76 13.37
N ASP A 127 -22.33 -1.29 12.12
CA ASP A 127 -22.52 -2.13 10.93
C ASP A 127 -21.43 -3.23 10.82
N ARG A 128 -20.18 -2.90 11.15
CA ARG A 128 -19.08 -3.88 11.19
C ARG A 128 -19.00 -4.68 12.49
N LYS A 129 -19.97 -4.52 13.40
CA LYS A 129 -20.04 -5.20 14.70
C LYS A 129 -18.80 -4.98 15.58
N ILE A 130 -18.16 -3.82 15.46
CA ILE A 130 -17.00 -3.41 16.26
C ILE A 130 -17.53 -2.75 17.54
N THR A 131 -17.39 -3.43 18.67
CA THR A 131 -17.91 -3.00 19.97
C THR A 131 -16.82 -2.45 20.89
N GLY A 132 -17.19 -1.70 21.93
CA GLY A 132 -16.26 -1.17 22.93
C GLY A 132 -15.51 0.11 22.51
N ALA A 133 -15.92 0.75 21.43
CA ALA A 133 -15.31 2.01 20.98
C ALA A 133 -15.61 3.16 21.93
N LYS A 134 -14.61 3.99 22.19
CA LYS A 134 -14.80 5.30 22.85
C LYS A 134 -15.58 6.23 21.93
N ASN A 135 -16.25 7.21 22.53
CA ASN A 135 -16.96 8.25 21.77
C ASN A 135 -16.00 8.95 20.79
N PRO A 136 -16.33 9.03 19.49
CA PRO A 136 -15.46 9.64 18.49
C PRO A 136 -15.42 11.15 18.63
N VAL A 137 -14.31 11.65 19.18
CA VAL A 137 -13.98 13.08 19.27
C VAL A 137 -12.93 13.42 18.22
N ALA A 138 -13.19 14.46 17.42
CA ALA A 138 -12.27 14.89 16.37
C ALA A 138 -10.91 15.27 16.97
N LYS A 139 -9.84 14.61 16.51
CA LYS A 139 -8.46 14.92 16.88
C LYS A 139 -7.87 15.97 15.95
N MET A 140 -8.14 15.83 14.65
CA MET A 140 -7.69 16.74 13.62
C MET A 140 -8.77 16.86 12.54
N SER A 141 -8.89 18.06 11.99
CA SER A 141 -9.79 18.35 10.88
C SER A 141 -9.01 19.03 9.77
N THR A 142 -9.22 18.58 8.54
CA THR A 142 -8.57 19.08 7.33
C THR A 142 -9.57 19.19 6.19
N ASP A 143 -9.18 19.87 5.10
CA ASP A 143 -10.02 20.06 3.90
C ASP A 143 -11.40 20.68 4.24
N ASN A 144 -11.40 21.80 4.96
CA ASN A 144 -12.62 22.51 5.38
C ASN A 144 -13.62 21.61 6.11
N ASN A 145 -13.14 20.85 7.10
CA ASN A 145 -13.94 19.90 7.89
C ASN A 145 -14.52 18.72 7.10
N ARG A 146 -14.02 18.44 5.89
CA ARG A 146 -14.42 17.27 5.12
C ARG A 146 -13.54 16.05 5.34
N LYS A 147 -12.39 16.20 5.99
CA LYS A 147 -11.56 15.06 6.40
C LYS A 147 -11.23 15.18 7.88
N ILE A 148 -11.81 14.29 8.66
CA ILE A 148 -11.69 14.25 10.11
C ILE A 148 -10.92 13.00 10.51
N GLU A 149 -9.92 13.20 11.32
CA GLU A 149 -9.17 12.14 11.97
C GLU A 149 -9.60 12.07 13.44
N PHE A 150 -9.92 10.87 13.88
CA PHE A 150 -10.17 10.49 15.25
C PHE A 150 -8.95 9.71 15.75
N ASP A 151 -8.82 9.55 17.06
CA ASP A 151 -7.84 8.59 17.58
C ASP A 151 -8.23 7.14 17.19
N ASN A 152 -7.53 6.16 17.73
CA ASN A 152 -7.84 4.74 17.51
C ASN A 152 -9.14 4.25 18.19
N LEU A 153 -9.80 5.12 18.98
CA LEU A 153 -11.04 4.88 19.72
C LEU A 153 -10.99 3.66 20.66
N GLY A 154 -9.81 3.12 20.96
CA GLY A 154 -9.61 1.87 21.70
C GLY A 154 -9.92 0.59 20.92
N VAL A 155 -10.42 0.69 19.69
CA VAL A 155 -10.90 -0.46 18.90
C VAL A 155 -10.17 -0.67 17.58
N SER A 156 -9.29 0.26 17.19
CA SER A 156 -8.58 0.21 15.92
C SER A 156 -7.05 0.14 16.13
N ARG A 157 -6.33 -0.49 15.20
CA ARG A 157 -4.85 -0.53 15.19
C ARG A 157 -4.24 0.80 14.76
N GLN A 158 -5.03 1.65 14.13
CA GLN A 158 -4.65 2.99 13.69
C GLN A 158 -5.80 3.98 13.88
N ASN A 159 -5.51 5.26 13.70
CA ASN A 159 -6.48 6.34 13.81
C ASN A 159 -7.67 6.11 12.88
N VAL A 160 -8.88 6.21 13.41
CA VAL A 160 -10.11 6.12 12.61
C VAL A 160 -10.27 7.43 11.85
N THR A 161 -10.59 7.38 10.56
CA THR A 161 -10.79 8.60 9.77
C THR A 161 -12.15 8.61 9.10
N ALA A 162 -12.75 9.79 8.93
CA ALA A 162 -13.96 9.99 8.15
C ALA A 162 -13.70 11.08 7.11
N SER A 163 -13.95 10.79 5.83
CA SER A 163 -13.84 11.75 4.73
C SER A 163 -15.18 11.92 4.04
N LEU A 164 -15.59 13.15 3.70
CA LEU A 164 -16.82 13.45 2.98
C LEU A 164 -16.56 13.39 1.48
N LEU A 165 -17.26 12.51 0.77
CA LEU A 165 -17.14 12.31 -0.68
C LEU A 165 -18.52 12.13 -1.33
N TRP A 166 -18.56 12.34 -2.65
CA TRP A 166 -19.64 11.80 -3.47
C TRP A 166 -19.35 10.33 -3.78
N VAL A 167 -20.17 9.41 -3.30
CA VAL A 167 -20.01 7.97 -3.44
C VAL A 167 -21.08 7.43 -4.40
N PRO A 168 -20.68 6.94 -5.59
CA PRO A 168 -21.60 6.26 -6.50
C PRO A 168 -22.07 4.95 -5.88
N GLU A 169 -23.38 4.72 -5.89
CA GLU A 169 -23.94 3.44 -5.45
C GLU A 169 -23.66 2.36 -6.50
N LYS A 170 -23.29 1.16 -6.03
CA LYS A 170 -22.95 0.05 -6.93
C LYS A 170 -24.18 -0.37 -7.75
N ASN A 171 -23.98 -0.53 -9.07
CA ASN A 171 -25.02 -0.94 -10.03
C ASN A 171 -26.23 0.01 -10.11
N SER A 172 -26.07 1.27 -9.67
CA SER A 172 -27.13 2.29 -9.64
C SER A 172 -26.63 3.56 -10.33
N GLN A 173 -27.56 4.43 -10.74
CA GLN A 173 -27.21 5.77 -11.21
C GLN A 173 -27.18 6.80 -10.07
N ILE A 174 -27.52 6.38 -8.85
CA ILE A 174 -27.61 7.23 -7.67
C ILE A 174 -26.21 7.50 -7.13
N ILE A 175 -25.98 8.75 -6.72
CA ILE A 175 -24.73 9.18 -6.08
C ILE A 175 -25.09 9.81 -4.75
N HIS A 176 -24.48 9.30 -3.69
CA HIS A 176 -24.70 9.75 -2.33
C HIS A 176 -23.62 10.73 -1.90
N LEU A 177 -24.00 11.75 -1.14
CA LEU A 177 -23.04 12.46 -0.32
C LEU A 177 -22.84 11.62 0.95
N ALA A 178 -21.64 11.09 1.17
CA ALA A 178 -21.39 10.12 2.22
C ALA A 178 -20.06 10.36 2.94
N TRP A 179 -20.05 10.03 4.24
CA TRP A 179 -18.85 9.92 5.04
C TRP A 179 -18.23 8.55 4.83
N GLN A 180 -17.07 8.51 4.20
CA GLN A 180 -16.25 7.32 4.07
C GLN A 180 -15.38 7.16 5.32
N VAL A 181 -15.74 6.18 6.14
CA VAL A 181 -15.09 5.83 7.41
C VAL A 181 -14.08 4.71 7.18
N PHE A 182 -12.84 4.96 7.56
CA PHE A 182 -11.78 3.96 7.51
C PHE A 182 -11.42 3.49 8.93
N VAL A 183 -11.45 2.18 9.15
CA VAL A 183 -11.19 1.54 10.45
C VAL A 183 -10.49 0.20 10.29
N VAL A 184 -9.55 -0.10 11.18
CA VAL A 184 -8.77 -1.36 11.17
C VAL A 184 -8.90 -2.02 12.53
N PRO A 185 -9.91 -2.87 12.75
CA PRO A 185 -10.30 -3.32 14.08
C PRO A 185 -9.20 -4.13 14.78
N ASN A 186 -8.99 -3.94 16.09
CA ASN A 186 -8.02 -4.72 16.87
C ASN A 186 -8.35 -6.22 16.93
N THR A 187 -9.60 -6.58 16.68
CA THR A 187 -10.14 -7.95 16.81
C THR A 187 -10.15 -8.75 15.51
N SER A 188 -9.77 -8.14 14.38
CA SER A 188 -9.77 -8.79 13.06
C SER A 188 -8.57 -8.31 12.22
N PRO A 189 -8.01 -9.14 11.33
CA PRO A 189 -7.03 -8.66 10.34
C PRO A 189 -7.63 -7.64 9.35
N ASP A 190 -8.96 -7.52 9.27
CA ASP A 190 -9.66 -6.67 8.32
C ASP A 190 -9.27 -5.18 8.37
N ALA A 191 -9.40 -4.54 7.21
CA ALA A 191 -9.29 -3.10 7.06
C ALA A 191 -10.49 -2.58 6.27
N TRP A 192 -11.43 -1.96 6.98
CA TRP A 192 -12.73 -1.59 6.44
C TRP A 192 -12.78 -0.14 5.99
N LEU A 193 -13.37 0.07 4.82
CA LEU A 193 -13.81 1.36 4.31
C LEU A 193 -15.34 1.32 4.17
N VAL A 194 -16.03 2.04 5.04
CA VAL A 194 -17.50 2.03 5.12
C VAL A 194 -18.02 3.40 4.73
N SER A 195 -18.82 3.47 3.66
CA SER A 195 -19.44 4.71 3.21
C SER A 195 -20.82 4.84 3.84
N VAL A 196 -21.01 5.86 4.68
CA VAL A 196 -22.25 6.14 5.41
C VAL A 196 -22.90 7.39 4.84
N ASP A 197 -24.14 7.30 4.38
CA ASP A 197 -24.88 8.44 3.82
C ASP A 197 -24.94 9.59 4.83
N ALA A 198 -24.51 10.78 4.39
CA ALA A 198 -24.34 11.96 5.23
C ALA A 198 -25.67 12.65 5.61
N GLU A 199 -26.80 12.10 5.18
CA GLU A 199 -28.14 12.56 5.50
C GLU A 199 -28.87 11.65 6.48
N ASN A 200 -28.83 10.33 6.25
CA ASN A 200 -29.71 9.38 6.95
C ASN A 200 -28.99 8.21 7.64
N SER A 201 -27.65 8.19 7.65
CA SER A 201 -26.81 7.13 8.24
C SER A 201 -26.92 5.74 7.60
N ALA A 202 -27.58 5.60 6.46
CA ALA A 202 -27.61 4.34 5.71
C ALA A 202 -26.20 3.98 5.20
N ILE A 203 -25.90 2.68 5.16
CA ILE A 203 -24.64 2.19 4.59
C ILE A 203 -24.79 2.12 3.07
N VAL A 204 -23.99 2.93 2.36
CA VAL A 204 -24.00 3.06 0.90
C VAL A 204 -23.07 2.06 0.25
N ASP A 205 -21.88 1.85 0.83
CA ASP A 205 -20.86 0.95 0.30
C ASP A 205 -19.95 0.44 1.41
N VAL A 206 -19.41 -0.76 1.23
CA VAL A 206 -18.43 -1.37 2.14
C VAL A 206 -17.34 -2.03 1.33
N HIS A 207 -16.09 -1.66 1.60
CA HIS A 207 -14.91 -2.30 1.03
C HIS A 207 -13.99 -2.82 2.12
N ASN A 208 -13.45 -4.02 1.91
CA ASN A 208 -12.40 -4.59 2.75
C ASN A 208 -11.09 -4.59 1.97
N PHE A 209 -10.07 -3.93 2.49
CA PHE A 209 -8.74 -3.94 1.90
C PHE A 209 -7.94 -5.20 2.26
N THR A 210 -8.46 -6.06 3.14
CA THR A 210 -7.83 -7.34 3.47
C THR A 210 -8.21 -8.38 2.42
N ASN A 211 -7.21 -8.85 1.69
CA ASN A 211 -7.36 -9.99 0.80
C ASN A 211 -7.13 -11.28 1.61
N TYR A 212 -8.03 -12.25 1.45
CA TYR A 212 -7.93 -13.56 2.09
C TYR A 212 -7.55 -14.59 1.05
N ASP A 213 -6.33 -15.12 1.17
CA ASP A 213 -5.93 -16.28 0.38
C ASP A 213 -6.66 -17.51 0.91
N HIS A 214 -7.54 -18.06 0.09
CA HIS A 214 -8.13 -19.36 0.32
C HIS A 214 -7.17 -20.37 -0.27
N TRP A 215 -6.17 -20.75 0.53
CA TRP A 215 -5.42 -21.96 0.24
C TRP A 215 -6.43 -23.08 0.35
N GLU A 216 -6.82 -23.67 -0.78
CA GLU A 216 -7.48 -24.97 -0.75
C GLU A 216 -6.63 -25.85 0.17
N LYS A 217 -7.28 -26.71 0.96
CA LYS A 217 -6.56 -27.78 1.66
C LYS A 217 -5.57 -28.34 0.63
N PRO A 218 -4.27 -28.46 0.94
CA PRO A 218 -3.34 -29.08 0.02
C PRO A 218 -4.06 -30.34 -0.41
N ALA A 219 -4.43 -30.41 -1.68
CA ALA A 219 -5.22 -31.55 -2.11
C ALA A 219 -4.44 -32.77 -1.63
N ASP A 220 -5.13 -33.85 -1.29
CA ASP A 220 -4.52 -35.17 -1.25
C ASP A 220 -3.99 -35.59 -2.64
N ASN A 221 -3.69 -34.62 -3.53
CA ASN A 221 -2.48 -34.58 -4.34
C ASN A 221 -1.33 -35.05 -3.46
N LYS A 222 -1.22 -36.38 -3.40
CA LYS A 222 0.04 -37.12 -3.43
C LYS A 222 1.08 -36.12 -3.88
N VAL A 223 1.89 -35.65 -2.92
CA VAL A 223 3.15 -34.97 -3.18
C VAL A 223 3.61 -35.52 -4.50
N MET A 224 3.63 -34.69 -5.56
CA MET A 224 4.11 -35.12 -6.87
C MET A 224 5.36 -35.90 -6.54
N ASP A 225 5.28 -37.22 -6.74
CA ASP A 225 6.33 -38.13 -6.29
C ASP A 225 7.59 -37.50 -6.85
N PRO A 226 8.61 -37.17 -6.04
CA PRO A 226 9.82 -36.54 -6.55
C PRO A 226 10.46 -37.33 -7.71
N LYS A 227 10.01 -38.58 -7.91
CA LYS A 227 10.31 -39.44 -9.05
C LYS A 227 9.60 -39.11 -10.36
N ALA A 228 8.45 -38.46 -10.36
CA ALA A 228 7.72 -38.11 -11.60
C ALA A 228 8.37 -36.93 -12.35
N ALA A 229 9.13 -36.07 -11.66
CA ALA A 229 9.98 -35.05 -12.30
C ALA A 229 11.40 -35.55 -12.62
N ALA A 230 11.72 -36.82 -12.32
CA ALA A 230 13.06 -37.39 -12.43
C ALA A 230 13.17 -38.47 -13.53
N GLN A 231 12.46 -38.32 -14.65
CA GLN A 231 12.72 -39.13 -15.84
C GLN A 231 13.68 -38.41 -16.79
N THR A 232 14.89 -38.13 -16.31
CA THR A 232 16.12 -38.30 -17.08
C THR A 232 17.23 -38.74 -16.11
N PRO A 233 17.87 -39.91 -16.30
CA PRO A 233 18.73 -40.50 -15.30
C PRO A 233 20.15 -39.94 -15.37
N LEU A 234 20.62 -39.33 -14.27
CA LEU A 234 22.05 -39.24 -13.97
C LEU A 234 22.27 -39.76 -12.55
N SER A 235 22.63 -41.04 -12.50
CA SER A 235 23.04 -41.77 -11.31
C SER A 235 24.17 -41.05 -10.58
N ASN A 236 23.93 -40.65 -9.33
CA ASN A 236 25.00 -40.58 -8.34
C ASN A 236 24.44 -40.94 -6.95
N LYS A 237 24.67 -42.20 -6.57
CA LYS A 237 24.46 -42.71 -5.22
C LYS A 237 25.55 -42.16 -4.31
N ASN A 238 25.28 -41.08 -3.57
CA ASN A 238 26.12 -40.72 -2.43
C ASN A 238 25.29 -40.76 -1.14
N ASN A 239 25.73 -41.65 -0.25
CA ASN A 239 25.11 -42.04 1.01
C ASN A 239 24.99 -40.87 1.98
N PHE A 240 23.75 -40.51 2.35
CA PHE A 240 23.41 -39.46 3.31
C PHE A 240 23.74 -39.79 4.79
N SER A 241 24.31 -40.97 5.07
CA SER A 241 24.56 -41.46 6.43
C SER A 241 25.97 -41.20 6.97
N THR A 242 26.90 -40.68 6.14
CA THR A 242 28.30 -40.45 6.56
C THR A 242 28.57 -39.03 7.06
N ILE A 243 27.70 -38.05 6.76
CA ILE A 243 27.94 -36.63 7.12
C ILE A 243 27.52 -36.30 8.57
N LEU A 244 26.67 -37.12 9.19
CA LEU A 244 26.16 -36.87 10.55
C LEU A 244 27.09 -37.33 11.70
N LYS A 245 28.26 -37.92 11.41
CA LYS A 245 29.20 -38.41 12.44
C LYS A 245 30.45 -37.55 12.63
N ALA A 246 30.61 -36.45 11.88
CA ALA A 246 31.84 -35.65 11.90
C ALA A 246 31.80 -34.37 12.78
N THR A 247 30.68 -34.04 13.44
CA THR A 247 30.52 -32.74 14.14
C THR A 247 30.31 -32.83 15.66
N LYS A 248 30.90 -33.83 16.33
CA LYS A 248 30.88 -33.92 17.80
C LYS A 248 32.11 -33.39 18.53
N ASN A 249 33.11 -32.82 17.84
CA ASN A 249 34.25 -32.23 18.52
C ASN A 249 34.31 -30.71 18.36
N THR A 250 34.36 -30.05 19.52
CA THR A 250 34.78 -28.65 19.77
C THR A 250 33.75 -27.56 19.46
N ILE A 251 32.78 -27.36 20.37
CA ILE A 251 32.18 -26.02 20.58
C ILE A 251 33.07 -25.30 21.59
N GLY A 252 34.04 -24.55 21.09
CA GLY A 252 34.63 -23.43 21.81
C GLY A 252 33.69 -22.23 21.68
N ASN A 253 33.37 -21.58 22.79
CA ASN A 253 32.68 -20.29 22.82
C ASN A 253 33.58 -19.21 22.20
N GLU A 254 33.61 -19.12 20.88
CA GLU A 254 34.13 -17.94 20.19
C GLU A 254 32.95 -17.18 19.59
N GLN A 255 32.79 -15.97 20.10
CA GLN A 255 31.85 -14.97 19.64
C GLN A 255 32.25 -14.57 18.21
N LEU A 256 31.72 -15.30 17.22
CA LEU A 256 31.89 -15.00 15.80
C LEU A 256 31.29 -13.61 15.51
N LYS A 257 32.15 -12.60 15.47
CA LYS A 257 31.90 -11.38 14.69
C LYS A 257 31.84 -11.82 13.24
N SER A 258 30.64 -12.11 12.75
CA SER A 258 30.36 -12.44 11.36
C SER A 258 30.76 -11.26 10.50
N SER A 259 31.95 -11.34 9.90
CA SER A 259 32.31 -10.52 8.75
C SER A 259 31.39 -10.92 7.61
N ALA A 260 30.83 -9.92 6.90
CA ALA A 260 30.05 -9.97 5.67
C ALA A 260 29.56 -11.37 5.24
N VAL A 261 28.24 -11.58 5.21
CA VAL A 261 27.63 -12.75 4.55
C VAL A 261 28.02 -12.70 3.07
N ASP A 262 29.14 -13.35 2.71
CA ASP A 262 29.70 -13.29 1.36
C ASP A 262 29.17 -14.39 0.44
N GLY A 263 28.68 -15.47 1.06
CA GLY A 263 28.00 -16.56 0.38
C GLY A 263 26.78 -17.01 1.19
N ALA A 264 25.60 -17.01 0.57
CA ALA A 264 24.42 -17.69 1.11
C ALA A 264 23.76 -18.54 0.02
N THR A 265 23.48 -19.79 0.34
CA THR A 265 22.81 -20.72 -0.56
C THR A 265 21.35 -20.87 -0.14
N TYR A 266 20.45 -20.65 -1.10
CA TYR A 266 19.02 -20.68 -0.90
C TYR A 266 18.36 -21.68 -1.83
N ARG A 267 17.28 -22.30 -1.37
CA ARG A 267 16.34 -22.97 -2.27
C ARG A 267 15.39 -21.91 -2.82
N VAL A 268 15.55 -21.57 -4.10
CA VAL A 268 14.76 -20.52 -4.79
C VAL A 268 14.14 -21.07 -6.06
N ILE A 269 13.16 -20.37 -6.60
CA ILE A 269 12.78 -20.50 -8.01
C ILE A 269 13.83 -19.72 -8.81
N PRO A 270 14.69 -20.38 -9.61
CA PRO A 270 15.77 -19.70 -10.29
C PRO A 270 15.23 -18.76 -11.37
N PHE A 271 15.80 -17.56 -11.45
CA PHE A 271 15.54 -16.64 -12.56
C PHE A 271 15.82 -17.36 -13.90
N PRO A 272 14.99 -17.20 -14.95
CA PRO A 272 13.89 -16.24 -15.09
C PRO A 272 12.50 -16.74 -14.68
N ALA A 273 12.37 -17.91 -14.07
CA ALA A 273 11.05 -18.43 -13.72
C ALA A 273 10.41 -17.61 -12.58
N GLU A 274 9.17 -17.17 -12.80
CA GLU A 274 8.45 -16.29 -11.86
C GLU A 274 7.66 -17.07 -10.80
N SER A 275 7.42 -18.37 -11.03
CA SER A 275 6.65 -19.22 -10.12
C SER A 275 7.01 -20.70 -10.27
N PRO A 276 6.64 -21.56 -9.29
CA PRO A 276 6.86 -23.01 -9.38
C PRO A 276 6.22 -23.69 -10.58
N ILE A 277 5.15 -23.10 -11.13
CA ILE A 277 4.39 -23.65 -12.26
C ILE A 277 4.87 -23.10 -13.62
N ALA A 278 5.73 -22.08 -13.62
CA ALA A 278 6.33 -21.57 -14.84
C ALA A 278 7.36 -22.56 -15.40
N SER A 279 7.64 -22.50 -16.70
CA SER A 279 8.72 -23.28 -17.30
C SER A 279 10.06 -22.92 -16.63
N GLY A 280 10.81 -23.93 -16.18
CA GLY A 280 12.02 -23.72 -15.37
C GLY A 280 11.77 -23.39 -13.89
N GLY A 281 10.51 -23.45 -13.43
CA GLY A 281 10.08 -23.09 -12.08
C GLY A 281 10.44 -24.08 -10.96
N ALA A 282 11.15 -25.16 -11.25
CA ALA A 282 11.52 -26.12 -10.21
C ALA A 282 12.46 -25.48 -9.16
N PRO A 283 12.16 -25.56 -7.85
CA PRO A 283 13.04 -24.98 -6.84
C PRO A 283 14.44 -25.60 -6.85
N ALA A 284 15.47 -24.77 -6.99
CA ALA A 284 16.87 -25.18 -7.04
C ALA A 284 17.69 -24.52 -5.93
N LEU A 285 18.77 -25.17 -5.51
CA LEU A 285 19.74 -24.54 -4.62
C LEU A 285 20.63 -23.60 -5.44
N VAL A 286 20.59 -22.31 -5.11
CA VAL A 286 21.34 -21.25 -5.77
C VAL A 286 22.16 -20.52 -4.72
N THR A 287 23.45 -20.36 -4.98
CA THR A 287 24.34 -19.55 -4.16
C THR A 287 24.30 -18.10 -4.66
N ASN A 288 24.10 -17.17 -3.74
CA ASN A 288 23.99 -15.73 -4.00
C ASN A 288 22.93 -15.39 -5.07
N PRO A 289 21.66 -15.84 -4.92
CA PRO A 289 20.62 -15.67 -5.94
C PRO A 289 20.38 -14.22 -6.37
N TRP A 290 20.66 -13.24 -5.50
CA TRP A 290 20.59 -11.82 -5.85
C TRP A 290 21.52 -11.44 -7.01
N THR A 291 22.63 -12.14 -7.25
CA THR A 291 23.54 -11.82 -8.36
C THR A 291 23.01 -12.26 -9.73
N MET A 292 21.94 -13.06 -9.78
CA MET A 292 21.33 -13.52 -11.03
C MET A 292 20.49 -12.45 -11.72
N VAL A 293 20.19 -11.34 -11.06
CA VAL A 293 19.39 -10.24 -11.61
C VAL A 293 20.29 -8.99 -11.73
N PRO A 294 20.39 -8.37 -12.91
CA PRO A 294 21.15 -7.13 -13.06
C PRO A 294 20.47 -5.97 -12.31
N GLY A 295 21.26 -5.10 -11.67
CA GLY A 295 20.76 -3.86 -11.08
C GLY A 295 21.32 -3.52 -9.70
N ASN A 296 20.90 -2.36 -9.18
CA ASN A 296 21.28 -1.80 -7.88
C ASN A 296 20.68 -2.55 -6.67
N ALA A 297 19.75 -3.48 -6.90
CA ALA A 297 19.18 -4.34 -5.86
C ALA A 297 20.19 -5.37 -5.30
N THR A 298 21.38 -5.49 -5.92
CA THR A 298 22.44 -6.41 -5.50
C THR A 298 23.41 -5.81 -4.46
N THR A 299 23.43 -4.49 -4.30
CA THR A 299 24.44 -3.77 -3.50
C THR A 299 24.42 -4.10 -2.00
N LEU A 300 23.22 -4.33 -1.44
CA LEU A 300 23.02 -4.67 -0.01
C LEU A 300 22.62 -6.14 0.20
N LYS A 301 22.70 -6.98 -0.85
CA LYS A 301 22.34 -8.40 -0.81
C LYS A 301 20.94 -8.60 -0.18
N TRP A 302 20.64 -9.76 0.41
CA TRP A 302 19.36 -10.04 1.10
C TRP A 302 19.42 -9.97 2.63
N HIS A 303 20.59 -9.68 3.19
CA HIS A 303 20.87 -9.75 4.62
C HIS A 303 21.29 -8.42 5.25
N THR A 304 21.48 -7.38 4.44
CA THR A 304 21.91 -6.08 4.96
C THR A 304 20.71 -5.14 5.00
N GLY A 305 20.30 -4.78 6.22
CA GLY A 305 19.20 -3.86 6.46
C GLY A 305 19.60 -2.39 6.45
N ALA A 306 18.66 -1.54 6.84
CA ALA A 306 18.90 -0.11 7.02
C ALA A 306 20.10 0.14 7.96
N GLY A 307 20.95 1.10 7.59
CA GLY A 307 22.17 1.43 8.35
C GLY A 307 23.33 0.44 8.18
N ASN A 308 23.31 -0.40 7.13
CA ASN A 308 24.34 -1.41 6.85
C ASN A 308 24.48 -2.47 7.95
N ILE A 309 23.38 -2.82 8.62
CA ILE A 309 23.34 -3.86 9.64
C ILE A 309 23.10 -5.20 8.96
N ASP A 310 24.02 -6.15 9.13
CA ASP A 310 23.89 -7.52 8.63
C ASP A 310 23.07 -8.42 9.57
N TYR A 311 22.22 -9.26 8.98
CA TYR A 311 21.36 -10.22 9.68
C TYR A 311 21.66 -11.65 9.20
N ASN A 312 21.66 -12.62 10.12
CA ASN A 312 21.78 -14.05 9.79
C ASN A 312 20.44 -14.72 9.39
N TYR A 313 19.41 -13.92 9.13
CA TYR A 313 18.10 -14.32 8.64
C TYR A 313 17.71 -13.44 7.45
N THR A 314 16.61 -13.77 6.76
CA THR A 314 16.12 -13.08 5.55
C THR A 314 15.53 -11.70 5.86
N ARG A 315 16.39 -10.78 6.28
CA ARG A 315 16.09 -9.36 6.51
C ARG A 315 17.09 -8.50 5.75
N GLY A 316 16.61 -7.83 4.71
CA GLY A 316 17.32 -6.79 3.99
C GLY A 316 16.78 -5.41 4.31
N ASN A 317 17.21 -4.41 3.54
CA ASN A 317 16.76 -3.03 3.70
C ASN A 317 15.28 -2.85 3.31
N ASN A 318 14.82 -3.59 2.29
CA ASN A 318 13.47 -3.46 1.72
C ASN A 318 12.48 -4.53 2.20
N VAL A 319 12.96 -5.71 2.60
CA VAL A 319 12.11 -6.87 2.90
C VAL A 319 12.62 -7.58 4.14
N TRP A 320 11.72 -7.90 5.06
CA TRP A 320 11.96 -8.85 6.14
C TRP A 320 10.92 -9.96 6.05
N ALA A 321 11.37 -11.16 5.68
CA ALA A 321 10.52 -12.35 5.73
C ALA A 321 10.61 -12.97 7.14
N TYR A 322 9.46 -13.12 7.78
CA TYR A 322 9.32 -13.66 9.13
C TYR A 322 8.05 -14.49 9.27
N GLN A 323 7.99 -15.31 10.32
CA GLN A 323 6.75 -15.95 10.72
C GLN A 323 5.98 -15.01 11.65
N ASP A 324 4.68 -14.85 11.42
CA ASP A 324 3.76 -14.12 12.31
C ASP A 324 2.77 -15.10 12.94
N ARG A 325 3.28 -15.98 13.81
CA ARG A 325 2.45 -17.02 14.45
C ARG A 325 1.46 -16.45 15.46
N LEU A 326 1.73 -15.24 15.96
CA LEU A 326 0.91 -14.58 16.98
C LEU A 326 -0.08 -13.57 16.40
N ASN A 327 -0.11 -13.43 15.06
CA ASN A 327 -0.97 -12.50 14.32
C ASN A 327 -0.91 -11.06 14.88
N ASN A 328 0.27 -10.66 15.34
CA ASN A 328 0.50 -9.35 15.96
C ASN A 328 1.37 -8.46 15.07
N ASN A 329 1.66 -8.91 13.85
CA ASN A 329 2.54 -8.26 12.90
C ASN A 329 3.93 -7.94 13.47
N THR A 330 4.40 -8.77 14.41
CA THR A 330 5.75 -8.71 14.94
C THR A 330 6.54 -9.89 14.40
N GLY A 331 7.66 -9.61 13.76
CA GLY A 331 8.43 -10.65 13.10
C GLY A 331 9.14 -11.56 14.09
N THR A 332 8.76 -12.84 14.09
CA THR A 332 9.60 -13.88 14.68
C THR A 332 10.52 -14.46 13.61
N ILE A 333 11.81 -14.55 13.93
CA ILE A 333 12.80 -15.22 13.09
C ILE A 333 12.32 -16.65 12.86
N ALA A 334 12.19 -17.05 11.59
CA ALA A 334 11.95 -18.45 11.24
C ALA A 334 13.20 -19.24 11.66
N LYS A 335 13.10 -19.94 12.80
CA LYS A 335 14.06 -20.96 13.22
C LYS A 335 13.60 -22.32 12.72
#